data_AF-A0A6N8R4N0-F1
#
_entry.id   AF-A0A6N8R4N0-F1
#
_cell.length_a   1.000
_cell.length_b   1.000
_cell.length_c   1.000
_cell.angle_alpha   90.00
_cell.angle_beta   90.00
_cell.angle_gamma   90.00
#
_symmetry.space_group_name_H-M   'P 1'
#
loop_
_entity.id
_entity.type
_entity.pdbx_description
1 polymer ?
#
loop_
_entity_poly.entity_id
_entity_poly.type
_entity_poly.pdbx_seq_one_letter_code
_entity_poly.pdbx_strand_id
1 'polypeptide(L)' 'MSGLPQGRPTFGAAQNVSAVVAYDLSAHMLDVVAQAAEARQLKNITTRQGYAESLPFADNAFDIVISRYS' A
#
# COMPACT_ATOMS: atom_id res chain seq x y z
N MET A 1 9.41 -9.83 19.71
CA MET A 1 8.16 -9.94 18.92
C MET A 1 7.91 -8.60 18.25
N SER A 2 8.39 -8.43 17.00
CA SER A 2 8.17 -7.21 16.23
C SER A 2 6.76 -7.25 15.66
N GLY A 3 5.82 -6.60 16.35
CA GLY A 3 4.45 -6.46 15.87
C GLY A 3 4.43 -5.58 14.63
N LEU A 4 4.31 -6.20 13.45
CA LEU A 4 3.76 -5.50 12.29
C LEU A 4 2.43 -4.87 12.74
N PRO A 5 2.24 -3.55 12.62
CA PRO A 5 1.01 -2.90 13.07
C PRO A 5 -0.19 -3.59 12.41
N GLN A 6 -1.00 -4.23 13.24
CA GLN A 6 -2.22 -4.90 12.81
C GLN A 6 -3.13 -3.85 12.16
N GLY A 7 -3.54 -4.10 10.91
CA GLY A 7 -4.53 -3.28 10.21
C GLY A 7 -3.98 -2.18 9.30
N ARG A 8 -3.06 -2.50 8.37
CA ARG A 8 -2.90 -1.65 7.18
C ARG A 8 -4.11 -1.87 6.25
N PRO A 9 -4.87 -0.81 5.89
CA PRO A 9 -6.02 -0.92 4.99
C PRO A 9 -5.71 -1.67 3.70
N THR A 10 -4.46 -1.56 3.24
CA THR A 10 -3.87 -2.24 2.08
C THR A 10 -4.22 -3.73 2.01
N PHE A 11 -4.09 -4.49 3.12
CA PHE A 11 -4.30 -5.94 3.10
C PHE A 11 -5.77 -6.33 3.12
N GLY A 12 -6.61 -5.55 3.82
CA GLY A 12 -8.06 -5.75 3.79
C GLY A 12 -8.65 -5.45 2.42
N ALA A 13 -8.17 -4.37 1.78
CA ALA A 13 -8.55 -4.03 0.41
C ALA A 13 -8.14 -5.11 -0.58
N ALA A 14 -6.90 -5.62 -0.50
CA ALA A 14 -6.36 -6.60 -1.43
C ALA A 14 -7.16 -7.91 -1.55
N GLN A 15 -8.00 -8.26 -0.57
CA GLN A 15 -8.89 -9.42 -0.65
C GLN A 15 -10.13 -9.19 -1.54
N ASN A 16 -10.47 -7.93 -1.81
CA ASN A 16 -11.74 -7.54 -2.43
C ASN A 16 -11.57 -6.75 -3.73
N VAL A 17 -10.34 -6.41 -4.11
CA VAL A 17 -10.06 -5.59 -5.30
C VAL A 17 -9.03 -6.26 -6.22
N SER A 18 -9.04 -5.87 -7.49
CA SER A 18 -8.14 -6.41 -8.52
C SER A 18 -6.67 -6.02 -8.30
N ALA A 19 -6.41 -4.80 -7.83
CA ALA A 19 -5.07 -4.28 -7.60
C ALA A 19 -5.04 -3.25 -6.46
N VAL A 20 -3.91 -3.23 -5.74
CA VAL A 20 -3.63 -2.24 -4.70
C VAL A 20 -2.24 -1.65 -4.93
N VAL A 21 -2.15 -0.31 -4.88
CA VAL A 21 -0.89 0.42 -4.88
C VAL A 21 -0.68 1.01 -3.50
N ALA A 22 0.36 0.56 -2.79
CA ALA A 22 0.83 1.21 -1.57
C ALA A 22 1.80 2.33 -1.93
N TYR A 23 1.46 3.57 -1.55
CA TYR A 23 2.23 4.76 -1.86
C TYR A 23 2.63 5.50 -0.59
N ASP A 24 3.92 5.77 -0.43
CA ASP A 24 4.48 6.42 0.77
C ASP A 24 5.80 7.13 0.43
N LEU A 25 6.15 8.17 1.18
CA LEU A 25 7.44 8.84 1.04
C LEU A 25 8.61 7.97 1.54
N SER A 26 8.36 7.10 2.52
CA SER A 26 9.35 6.26 3.17
C SER A 26 9.50 4.92 2.45
N ALA A 27 10.66 4.71 1.81
CA ALA A 27 11.04 3.41 1.24
C ALA A 27 10.97 2.29 2.29
N HIS A 28 11.41 2.56 3.52
CA HIS A 28 11.36 1.59 4.61
C HIS A 28 9.92 1.14 4.91
N MET A 29 8.96 2.07 4.90
CA MET A 29 7.55 1.74 5.13
C MET A 29 6.92 0.94 3.99
N LEU A 30 7.46 1.07 2.78
CA LEU A 30 7.08 0.26 1.62
C LEU A 30 7.68 -1.14 1.68
N ASP A 31 8.92 -1.31 2.13
CA ASP A 31 9.56 -2.63 2.33
C ASP A 31 8.78 -3.47 3.36
N VAL A 32 8.54 -2.87 4.52
CA VAL A 32 7.22 -2.80 5.17
C VAL A 32 6.10 -3.68 4.59
N VAL A 33 5.39 -3.07 3.65
CA VAL A 33 4.24 -3.62 2.94
C VAL A 33 4.63 -4.81 2.08
N ALA A 34 5.74 -4.71 1.33
CA ALA A 34 6.15 -5.73 0.37
C ALA A 34 6.39 -7.08 1.05
N GLN A 35 7.17 -7.10 2.14
CA GLN A 35 7.44 -8.30 2.93
C GLN A 35 6.14 -8.87 3.52
N ALA A 36 5.27 -8.00 4.01
CA ALA A 36 3.99 -8.37 4.60
C ALA A 36 2.99 -8.91 3.55
N ALA A 37 3.02 -8.42 2.31
CA ALA A 37 2.24 -8.93 1.19
C ALA A 37 2.75 -10.30 0.75
N GLU A 38 4.07 -10.46 0.64
CA GLU A 38 4.72 -11.73 0.30
C GLU A 38 4.39 -12.83 1.31
N ALA A 39 4.53 -12.54 2.61
CA ALA A 39 4.20 -13.48 3.70
C ALA A 39 2.72 -13.91 3.69
N ARG A 40 1.82 -13.09 3.13
CA ARG A 40 0.38 -13.37 2.98
C ARG A 40 0.01 -13.89 1.59
N GLN A 41 1.00 -14.08 0.71
CA GLN A 41 0.84 -14.50 -0.67
C GLN A 41 -0.10 -13.58 -1.49
N LEU A 42 -0.17 -12.30 -1.13
CA LEU A 42 -0.95 -11.29 -1.83
C LEU A 42 -0.16 -10.80 -3.05
N LYS A 43 -0.60 -11.21 -4.25
CA LYS A 43 0.10 -10.92 -5.52
C LYS A 43 -0.39 -9.66 -6.23
N ASN A 44 -1.51 -9.09 -5.78
CA ASN A 44 -2.11 -7.90 -6.35
C ASN A 44 -1.70 -6.60 -5.66
N ILE A 45 -0.67 -6.62 -4.80
CA ILE A 45 -0.14 -5.44 -4.12
C ILE A 45 1.18 -5.03 -4.76
N THR A 46 1.28 -3.77 -5.14
CA THR A 46 2.52 -3.14 -5.58
C THR A 46 2.87 -1.96 -4.67
N THR A 47 4.15 -1.64 -4.55
CA THR A 47 4.64 -0.48 -3.78
C THR A 47 5.20 0.57 -4.72
N ARG A 48 5.03 1.85 -4.38
CA ARG A 48 5.63 2.97 -5.12
C ARG A 48 5.98 4.10 -4.16
N GLN A 49 7.21 4.61 -4.24
CA GLN A 49 7.64 5.72 -3.40
C GLN A 49 7.31 7.07 -4.04
N GLY A 50 6.94 8.05 -3.21
CA GLY A 50 6.88 9.45 -3.63
C GLY A 50 6.10 10.35 -2.68
N TYR A 51 6.05 11.63 -3.02
CA TYR A 51 5.35 12.66 -2.26
C TYR A 51 3.85 12.65 -2.58
N ALA A 52 3.01 12.88 -1.57
CA ALA A 52 1.55 12.97 -1.77
C ALA A 52 1.16 14.23 -2.54
N GLU A 53 1.99 15.27 -2.48
CA GLU A 53 1.85 16.56 -3.13
C GLU A 53 2.13 16.50 -4.64
N SER A 54 2.78 15.43 -5.11
CA SER A 54 3.10 15.22 -6.52
C SER A 54 2.87 13.75 -6.89
N LEU A 55 1.62 13.43 -7.22
CA LEU A 55 1.20 12.08 -7.57
C LEU A 55 1.54 11.77 -9.04
N PRO A 56 2.42 10.79 -9.33
CA PRO A 56 2.70 10.37 -10.71
C PRO A 56 1.65 9.37 -11.22
N PHE A 57 0.37 9.68 -11.03
CA PHE A 57 -0.76 8.88 -11.50
C PHE A 57 -1.59 9.74 -12.45
N ALA A 58 -2.21 9.12 -13.46
CA ALA A 58 -3.14 9.81 -14.32
C ALA A 58 -4.41 10.21 -13.55
N ASP A 59 -5.16 11.16 -14.10
CA ASP A 59 -6.47 11.51 -13.58
C ASP A 59 -7.40 10.28 -13.56
N ASN A 60 -8.23 10.16 -12.52
CA ASN A 60 -9.15 9.04 -12.32
C ASN A 60 -8.47 7.66 -12.32
N ALA A 61 -7.19 7.55 -11.96
CA ALA A 61 -6.47 6.28 -11.90
C ALA A 61 -6.90 5.34 -10.76
N PHE A 62 -7.75 5.78 -9.83
CA PHE A 62 -8.19 5.00 -8.67
C PHE A 62 -9.68 5.16 -8.40
N ASP A 63 -10.36 4.03 -8.16
CA ASP A 63 -11.75 4.02 -7.68
C ASP A 63 -11.85 4.39 -6.20
N ILE A 64 -10.83 4.03 -5.41
CA ILE A 64 -10.79 4.21 -3.95
C ILE A 64 -9.40 4.68 -3.54
N VAL A 65 -9.34 5.76 -2.76
CA VAL A 65 -8.12 6.25 -2.12
C VAL A 65 -8.28 6.18 -0.61
N ILE A 66 -7.37 5.48 0.06
CA ILE A 66 -7.34 5.38 1.53
C ILE A 66 -6.06 6.05 2.01
N SER A 67 -6.21 7.18 2.69
CA SER A 67 -5.12 7.81 3.43
C SER A 67 -5.27 7.50 4.91
N ARG A 68 -4.14 7.27 5.58
CA ARG A 68 -4.08 7.22 7.04
C ARG A 68 -2.93 8.11 7.50
N TYR A 69 -3.18 8.93 8.49
CA TYR A 69 -2.10 9.56 9.25
C TYR A 69 -1.37 8.46 10.04
N SER A 70 -0.03 8.51 10.00
CA SER A 70 0.85 7.57 10.69
C SER A 70 1.70 8.32 11.71
#